data_AF-A0A847GH03-F1
#
_entry.id   AF-A0A847GH03-F1
#
_cell.length_a   1.000
_cell.length_b   1.000
_cell.length_c   1.000
_cell.angle_alpha   90.00
_cell.angle_beta   90.00
_cell.angle_gamma   90.00
#
_symmetry.space_group_name_H-M   'P 1'
#
loop_
_entity.id
_entity.type
_entity.pdbx_description
1 polymer ?
#
loop_
_entity_poly.entity_id
_entity_poly.type
_entity_poly.pdbx_seq_one_letter_code
_entity_poly.pdbx_strand_id
1 'polypeptide(L)' 'MAIKLREIVEFKGTLKVGGSGLRIGGAKEGAGIGETDNPIIRHPITHLPYVPGSSVKGKIRS' A
#
# COMPACT_ATOMS: atom_id res chain seq x y z
N MET A 1 28.55 19.26 -4.14
CA MET A 1 28.02 19.61 -2.79
C MET A 1 27.58 18.30 -2.14
N ALA A 2 28.25 17.84 -1.08
CA ALA A 2 27.97 16.53 -0.49
C ALA A 2 26.84 16.66 0.55
N ILE A 3 25.74 15.92 0.34
CA ILE A 3 24.67 15.80 1.32
C ILE A 3 25.16 14.85 2.41
N LYS A 4 25.30 15.32 3.65
CA LYS A 4 25.58 14.48 4.83
C LYS A 4 24.27 14.15 5.54
N LEU A 5 24.04 12.86 5.81
CA LEU A 5 22.99 12.40 6.70
C LEU A 5 23.24 12.98 8.10
N ARG A 6 22.22 13.60 8.69
CA ARG A 6 22.27 14.10 10.08
C ARG A 6 21.63 13.10 11.03
N GLU A 7 20.39 12.71 10.75
CA GLU A 7 19.60 11.82 11.60
C GLU A 7 18.52 11.10 10.76
N ILE A 8 18.02 9.98 11.30
CA ILE A 8 16.86 9.27 10.77
C ILE A 8 15.80 9.26 11.88
N VAL A 9 14.63 9.83 11.60
CA VAL A 9 13.51 9.86 12.54
C VAL A 9 12.48 8.82 12.14
N GLU A 10 12.08 7.95 13.07
CA GLU A 10 11.10 6.89 12.85
C GLU A 10 9.75 7.26 13.47
N PHE A 11 8.67 7.19 12.68
CA PHE A 11 7.30 7.38 13.15
C PHE A 11 6.54 6.06 13.10
N LYS A 12 6.00 5.63 14.24
CA LYS A 12 5.17 4.42 14.37
C LYS A 12 3.74 4.81 14.73
N GLY A 13 2.77 4.08 14.19
CA GLY A 13 1.37 4.29 14.45
C GLY A 13 0.51 3.17 13.86
N THR A 14 -0.77 3.18 14.18
CA THR A 14 -1.75 2.24 13.62
C THR A 14 -2.73 3.01 12.74
N LEU A 15 -2.93 2.54 11.51
CA LEU A 15 -3.94 3.06 10.61
C LEU A 15 -5.28 2.41 10.91
N LYS A 16 -6.30 3.22 11.21
CA LYS A 16 -7.68 2.76 11.40
C LYS A 16 -8.55 3.29 10.27
N VAL A 17 -9.36 2.41 9.70
CA VAL A 17 -10.38 2.80 8.72
C VAL A 17 -11.58 3.34 9.49
N GLY A 18 -12.01 4.57 9.18
CA GLY A 18 -13.00 5.31 9.96
C GLY A 18 -14.43 4.78 9.82
N GLY A 19 -15.06 5.00 8.65
CA GLY A 19 -16.49 4.73 8.43
C GLY A 19 -16.86 4.22 7.04
N SER A 20 -15.89 3.93 6.18
CA SER A 20 -16.09 3.35 4.85
C SER A 20 -15.25 2.08 4.67
N GLY A 21 -15.49 1.32 3.60
CA GLY A 21 -14.57 0.26 3.19
C GLY A 21 -13.28 0.84 2.60
N LEU A 22 -12.13 0.25 2.93
CA LEU A 22 -10.85 0.57 2.31
C LEU A 22 -10.53 -0.47 1.23
N ARG A 23 -10.51 -0.04 -0.04
CA ARG A 23 -10.06 -0.86 -1.17
C ARG A 23 -8.75 -0.33 -1.71
N ILE A 24 -7.72 -1.16 -1.74
CA ILE A 24 -6.45 -0.85 -2.40
C ILE A 24 -6.24 -1.87 -3.51
N GLY A 25 -6.27 -1.32 -4.71
CA GLY A 25 -6.23 -2.05 -5.96
C GLY A 25 -4.83 -2.32 -6.48
N GLY A 26 -4.61 -3.51 -7.04
CA GLY A 26 -3.36 -3.89 -7.70
C GLY A 26 -3.48 -3.94 -9.22
N ALA A 27 -2.34 -4.07 -9.88
CA ALA A 27 -2.30 -4.48 -11.28
C ALA A 27 -2.71 -5.95 -11.39
N LYS A 28 -3.36 -6.32 -12.51
CA LYS A 28 -3.65 -7.72 -12.84
C LYS A 28 -2.33 -8.49 -12.95
N GLU A 29 -2.14 -9.52 -12.12
CA GLU A 29 -1.00 -10.45 -12.23
C GLU A 29 -1.30 -11.63 -13.18
N GLY A 30 -2.56 -11.80 -13.59
CA GLY A 30 -3.00 -12.85 -14.51
C GLY A 30 -4.02 -12.33 -15.53
N ALA A 31 -4.10 -13.02 -16.66
CA ALA A 31 -5.17 -12.88 -17.64
C ALA A 31 -6.07 -14.13 -17.56
N GLY A 32 -6.75 -14.32 -16.43
CA GLY A 32 -7.70 -15.41 -16.23
C GLY A 32 -9.14 -15.02 -16.56
N ILE A 33 -9.95 -15.98 -17.04
CA ILE A 33 -11.40 -15.81 -17.19
C ILE A 33 -12.03 -15.70 -15.80
N GLY A 34 -12.72 -14.59 -15.52
CA GLY A 34 -13.38 -14.32 -14.23
C GLY A 34 -12.55 -13.47 -13.25
N GLU A 35 -11.35 -13.03 -13.63
CA GLU A 35 -10.55 -12.15 -12.77
C GLU A 35 -11.03 -10.69 -12.84
N THR A 36 -11.20 -10.08 -11.67
CA THR A 36 -11.58 -8.66 -11.54
C THR A 36 -10.45 -7.77 -12.04
N ASP A 37 -10.77 -6.71 -12.78
CA ASP A 37 -9.76 -5.78 -13.33
C ASP A 37 -8.96 -5.03 -12.26
N ASN A 38 -9.49 -4.97 -11.04
CA ASN A 38 -8.86 -4.30 -9.91
C ASN A 38 -8.88 -5.16 -8.63
N PRO A 39 -8.09 -6.23 -8.55
CA PRO A 39 -8.07 -7.10 -7.38
C PRO A 39 -7.55 -6.33 -6.15
N ILE A 40 -8.05 -6.70 -4.96
CA ILE A 40 -7.51 -6.17 -3.69
C ILE A 40 -6.11 -6.75 -3.51
N ILE A 41 -5.11 -5.89 -3.33
CA ILE A 41 -3.73 -6.31 -3.06
C ILE A 41 -3.69 -7.09 -1.74
N ARG A 42 -3.05 -8.26 -1.77
CA ARG A 42 -2.87 -9.15 -0.63
C ARG A 42 -1.40 -9.46 -0.42
N HIS A 43 -1.01 -9.67 0.83
CA HIS A 43 0.35 -10.07 1.16
C HIS A 43 0.60 -11.50 0.64
N PRO A 44 1.70 -11.78 -0.07
CA PRO A 44 1.92 -13.07 -0.74
C PRO A 44 2.01 -14.26 0.22
N ILE A 45 2.42 -14.02 1.48
CA ILE A 45 2.60 -15.06 2.49
C ILE A 45 1.32 -15.29 3.32
N THR A 46 0.62 -14.22 3.72
CA THR A 46 -0.53 -14.33 4.63
C THR A 46 -1.86 -14.28 3.89
N HIS A 47 -1.85 -13.90 2.61
CA HIS A 47 -3.01 -13.68 1.76
C HIS A 47 -4.03 -12.66 2.31
N LEU A 48 -3.65 -11.91 3.36
CA LEU A 48 -4.46 -10.84 3.94
C LEU A 48 -4.29 -9.54 3.15
N PRO A 49 -5.36 -8.72 3.01
CA PRO A 49 -5.25 -7.37 2.47
C PRO A 49 -4.28 -6.52 3.30
N TYR A 50 -3.49 -5.69 2.65
CA TYR A 50 -2.60 -4.74 3.34
C TYR A 50 -2.57 -3.38 2.63
N VAL A 51 -2.03 -2.37 3.33
CA VAL A 51 -1.79 -1.03 2.77
C VAL A 51 -0.33 -0.91 2.35
N PRO A 52 0.00 -0.85 1.05
CA PRO A 52 1.38 -0.70 0.60
C PRO A 52 1.99 0.65 0.98
N GLY A 53 3.27 0.65 1.36
CA GLY A 53 3.99 1.88 1.70
C GLY A 53 4.08 2.87 0.53
N SER A 54 4.16 2.38 -0.71
CA SER A 54 4.11 3.22 -1.91
C SER A 54 2.77 3.94 -2.07
N SER A 55 1.65 3.29 -1.73
CA SER A 55 0.31 3.89 -1.75
C SER A 55 0.18 4.98 -0.69
N VAL A 56 0.66 4.75 0.52
CA VAL A 56 0.66 5.78 1.60
C VAL A 56 1.53 6.97 1.20
N LYS A 57 2.78 6.71 0.79
CA LYS A 57 3.71 7.75 0.35
C LYS A 57 3.16 8.53 -0.84
N GLY A 58 2.58 7.83 -1.81
CA GLY A 58 1.96 8.43 -2.99
C GLY A 58 0.82 9.37 -2.61
N LYS A 59 -0.09 8.92 -1.73
CA LYS A 59 -1.26 9.72 -1.32
C LYS A 59 -0.91 10.92 -0.44
N ILE A 60 0.15 10.85 0.37
CA ILE A 60 0.65 12.02 1.12
C ILE A 60 1.29 13.04 0.18
N ARG A 61 1.96 12.58 -0.89
CA ARG A 61 2.65 13.44 -1.86
C ARG A 61 1.69 14.16 -2.82
N SER A 62 0.54 13.55 -3.15
CA SER A 62 -0.43 14.04 -4.15
C SER A 62 -1.76 14.47 -3.54
#